data_AF-A0A973DIQ2-F1
#
_entry.id   AF-A0A973DIQ2-F1
#
_cell.length_a   1.000
_cell.length_b   1.000
_cell.length_c   1.000
_cell.angle_alpha   90.00
_cell.angle_beta   90.00
_cell.angle_gamma   90.00
#
_symmetry.space_group_name_H-M   'P 1'
#
loop_
_entity.id
_entity.type
_entity.pdbx_description
1 polymer ?
#
loop_
_entity_poly.entity_id
_entity_poly.type
_entity_poly.pdbx_seq_one_letter_code
_entity_poly.pdbx_strand_id
1 'polypeptide(L)'
;MINVAINGYGRIGRNVLRALYESAQNNEIKIVAINDLAPANVNAHLTQFDSVHGQFSQKVTLAENTMLIGNDEITLTQERDPANLPWKALNVDIVLECTGLFTSRDAA
;
A
#
# COMPACT_ATOMS: atom_id res chain seq x y z
N MET A 1 -2.94 -16.82 4.99
CA MET A 1 -2.48 -15.42 4.95
C MET A 1 -2.80 -14.90 3.57
N ILE A 2 -3.57 -13.83 3.48
CA ILE A 2 -3.99 -13.24 2.20
C ILE A 2 -3.05 -12.10 1.87
N ASN A 3 -2.44 -12.14 0.70
CA ASN A 3 -1.53 -11.10 0.21
C ASN A 3 -2.32 -10.06 -0.59
N VAL A 4 -2.28 -8.83 -0.11
CA VAL A 4 -3.01 -7.70 -0.66
C VAL A 4 -2.04 -6.71 -1.28
N ALA A 5 -2.40 -6.19 -2.46
CA ALA A 5 -1.78 -5.00 -3.03
C ALA A 5 -2.74 -3.82 -2.96
N ILE A 6 -2.20 -2.61 -2.85
CA ILE A 6 -2.98 -1.36 -2.95
C ILE A 6 -2.56 -0.65 -4.23
N ASN A 7 -3.50 -0.40 -5.14
CA ASN A 7 -3.26 0.44 -6.31
C ASN A 7 -3.85 1.83 -6.06
N GLY A 8 -3.02 2.87 -6.04
CA GLY A 8 -3.39 4.22 -5.64
C GLY A 8 -3.25 4.45 -4.14
N TYR A 9 -2.20 5.16 -3.73
CA TYR A 9 -1.85 5.38 -2.33
C TYR A 9 -2.23 6.78 -1.83
N GLY A 10 -3.43 7.19 -2.25
CA GLY A 10 -4.12 8.39 -1.76
C GLY A 10 -4.65 8.22 -0.32
N ARG A 11 -5.63 9.05 0.05
CA ARG A 11 -6.20 9.02 1.41
C ARG A 11 -6.77 7.65 1.79
N ILE A 12 -7.50 7.00 0.88
CA ILE A 12 -8.11 5.69 1.15
C ILE A 12 -7.04 4.60 1.28
N GLY A 13 -6.11 4.48 0.33
CA GLY A 13 -5.05 3.48 0.37
C GLY A 13 -4.21 3.55 1.65
N ARG A 14 -3.80 4.76 2.08
CA ARG A 14 -3.07 4.96 3.34
C ARG A 14 -3.89 4.56 4.57
N ASN A 15 -5.16 4.92 4.61
CA ASN A 15 -6.03 4.60 5.73
C ASN A 15 -6.38 3.10 5.80
N VAL A 16 -6.44 2.40 4.66
CA VAL A 16 -6.56 0.93 4.65
C VAL A 16 -5.33 0.29 5.30
N LEU A 17 -4.12 0.70 4.91
CA LEU A 17 -2.90 0.20 5.54
C LEU A 17 -2.92 0.49 7.03
N ARG A 18 -3.23 1.73 7.42
CA ARG A 18 -3.29 2.13 8.83
C ARG A 18 -4.29 1.28 9.62
N ALA A 19 -5.50 1.07 9.09
CA ALA A 19 -6.54 0.28 9.73
C ALA A 19 -6.10 -1.18 9.93
N LEU A 20 -5.38 -1.78 8.97
CA LEU A 20 -4.85 -3.14 9.09
C LEU A 20 -3.95 -3.30 10.32
N TYR A 21 -3.01 -2.38 10.51
CA TYR A 21 -2.08 -2.41 11.65
C TYR A 21 -2.76 -2.02 12.97
N GLU A 22 -3.61 -0.99 12.97
CA GLU A 22 -4.27 -0.51 14.21
C GLU A 22 -5.33 -1.50 14.74
N SER A 23 -5.91 -2.31 13.85
CA SER A 23 -6.84 -3.39 14.23
C SER A 23 -6.15 -4.74 14.50
N ALA A 24 -4.81 -4.80 14.43
CA ALA A 24 -4.02 -6.01 14.64
C ALA A 24 -4.40 -7.21 13.74
N GLN A 25 -4.89 -6.92 12.53
CA GLN A 25 -5.28 -7.94 11.54
C GLN A 25 -4.12 -8.35 10.60
N ASN A 26 -2.92 -7.80 10.81
CA ASN A 26 -1.73 -8.09 10.02
C ASN A 26 -1.21 -9.54 10.17
N ASN A 27 -1.81 -10.33 11.07
CA ASN A 27 -1.58 -11.79 11.20
C ASN A 27 -2.43 -12.64 10.25
N GLU A 28 -3.42 -12.04 9.56
CA GLU A 28 -4.30 -12.74 8.61
C GLU A 28 -4.14 -12.17 7.19
N ILE A 29 -3.99 -10.84 7.09
CA ILE A 29 -3.86 -10.09 5.86
C ILE A 29 -2.49 -9.40 5.83
N LYS A 30 -1.77 -9.49 4.72
CA LYS A 30 -0.51 -8.76 4.51
C LYS A 30 -0.61 -7.85 3.32
N ILE A 31 -0.27 -6.57 3.50
CA ILE A 31 -0.02 -5.68 2.37
C ILE A 31 1.40 -5.94 1.90
N VAL A 32 1.53 -6.55 0.73
CA VAL A 32 2.84 -6.94 0.15
C VAL A 32 3.34 -5.94 -0.88
N ALA A 33 2.43 -5.15 -1.47
CA ALA A 33 2.75 -4.17 -2.49
C ALA A 33 1.84 -2.95 -2.45
N ILE A 34 2.39 -1.79 -2.79
CA ILE A 34 1.67 -0.54 -2.98
C ILE A 34 2.16 0.10 -4.28
N ASN A 35 1.23 0.43 -5.18
CA ASN A 35 1.51 1.22 -6.36
C ASN A 35 0.97 2.64 -6.22
N ASP A 36 1.82 3.63 -6.45
CA ASP A 36 1.44 5.05 -6.55
C ASP A 36 2.46 5.81 -7.39
N LEU A 37 2.07 6.91 -8.03
CA LEU A 37 2.98 7.69 -8.86
C LEU A 37 3.86 8.66 -8.05
N ALA A 38 3.57 8.86 -6.77
CA ALA A 38 4.43 9.62 -5.88
C ALA A 38 5.70 8.84 -5.54
N PRO A 39 6.84 9.55 -5.36
CA PRO A 39 8.08 8.92 -4.92
C PRO A 39 7.93 8.15 -3.60
N ALA A 40 8.66 7.05 -3.47
CA ALA A 40 8.63 6.16 -2.30
C ALA A 40 8.82 6.87 -0.95
N ASN A 41 9.73 7.84 -0.89
CA ASN A 41 9.99 8.64 0.33
C ASN A 41 8.80 9.52 0.72
N VAL A 42 8.05 10.04 -0.24
CA VAL A 42 6.82 10.79 0.01
C VAL A 42 5.75 9.87 0.57
N ASN A 43 5.57 8.68 -0.02
CA ASN A 43 4.61 7.69 0.48
C ASN A 43 4.93 7.22 1.90
N ALA A 44 6.21 6.98 2.22
CA ALA A 44 6.64 6.63 3.57
C ALA A 44 6.34 7.76 4.56
N HIS A 45 6.65 9.01 4.20
CA HIS A 45 6.35 10.18 5.03
C HIS A 45 4.85 10.33 5.29
N LEU A 46 4.02 10.26 4.26
CA LEU A 46 2.57 10.38 4.36
C LEU A 46 1.91 9.19 5.07
N THR A 47 2.59 8.04 5.14
CA THR A 47 2.15 6.91 5.97
C THR A 47 2.43 7.20 7.44
N GLN A 48 3.59 7.77 7.77
CA GLN A 48 3.96 8.10 9.14
C GLN A 48 3.12 9.25 9.72
N PHE A 49 2.75 10.23 8.89
CA PHE A 49 2.09 11.47 9.33
C PHE A 49 0.82 11.79 8.52
N ASP A 50 -0.32 11.83 9.20
CA ASP A 50 -1.59 12.29 8.64
C ASP A 50 -2.17 13.45 9.48
N SER A 51 -2.66 14.51 8.86
CA SER A 51 -3.18 15.69 9.58
C SER A 51 -4.51 15.44 10.30
N VAL A 52 -5.30 14.47 9.85
CA VAL A 52 -6.63 14.14 10.42
C VAL A 52 -6.50 13.01 11.44
N HIS A 53 -5.75 11.97 11.10
CA HIS A 53 -5.60 10.79 11.96
C HIS A 53 -4.34 10.84 12.84
N GLY A 54 -3.52 11.87 12.71
CA GLY A 54 -2.29 12.05 13.48
C GLY A 54 -1.16 11.11 13.04
N GLN A 55 -0.14 11.01 13.88
CA GLN A 55 1.02 10.15 13.62
C GLN A 55 0.64 8.66 13.72
N PHE A 56 1.11 7.87 12.76
CA PHE A 56 0.96 6.42 12.80
C PHE A 56 1.82 5.81 13.92
N SER A 57 1.25 4.87 14.68
CA SER A 57 1.86 4.33 15.90
C SER A 57 3.12 3.49 15.63
N GLN A 58 3.19 2.86 14.47
CA GLN A 58 4.37 2.10 14.05
C GLN A 58 5.36 3.02 13.34
N LYS A 59 6.65 2.75 13.56
CA LYS A 59 7.72 3.44 12.85
C LYS A 59 7.74 2.98 11.39
N VAL A 60 7.61 3.92 10.48
CA VAL A 60 7.75 3.70 9.04
C VAL A 60 9.17 4.08 8.63
N THR A 61 9.87 3.15 7.98
CA THR A 61 11.17 3.43 7.35
C THR A 61 11.16 2.99 5.89
N LEU A 62 12.15 3.46 5.13
CA LEU A 62 12.27 3.15 3.71
C LEU A 62 13.68 2.64 3.44
N ALA A 63 13.76 1.50 2.75
CA ALA A 63 14.97 0.97 2.14
C ALA A 63 14.75 0.90 0.63
N GLU A 64 15.33 1.84 -0.12
CA GLU A 64 15.10 2.01 -1.56
C GLU A 64 13.60 2.13 -1.91
N ASN A 65 13.02 1.09 -2.50
CA ASN A 65 11.61 1.00 -2.87
C ASN A 65 10.81 0.09 -1.94
N THR A 66 11.34 -0.25 -0.75
CA THR A 66 10.66 -1.10 0.21
C THR A 66 10.33 -0.30 1.47
N MET A 67 9.04 -0.17 1.76
CA MET A 67 8.55 0.40 3.02
C MET A 67 8.59 -0.66 4.11
N LEU A 68 9.19 -0.33 5.24
CA LEU A 68 9.35 -1.23 6.39
C LEU A 68 8.51 -0.72 7.55
N ILE A 69 7.64 -1.59 8.09
CA ILE A 69 6.76 -1.30 9.23
C ILE A 69 6.80 -2.50 10.17
N GLY A 70 7.48 -2.36 11.31
CA GLY A 70 7.74 -3.50 12.19
C GLY A 70 8.57 -4.57 11.47
N ASN A 71 8.01 -5.76 11.30
CA ASN A 71 8.63 -6.88 10.58
C ASN A 71 8.08 -7.07 9.15
N ASP A 72 7.17 -6.19 8.72
CA ASP A 72 6.56 -6.28 7.40
C ASP A 72 7.32 -5.41 6.39
N GLU A 73 7.57 -6.00 5.23
CA GLU A 73 8.22 -5.38 4.07
C GLU A 73 7.19 -5.20 2.96
N ILE A 74 7.06 -3.98 2.47
CA ILE A 74 6.06 -3.62 1.45
C ILE A 74 6.76 -3.05 0.24
N THR A 75 6.63 -3.71 -0.91
CA THR A 75 7.21 -3.25 -2.16
C THR A 75 6.44 -2.05 -2.69
N LEU A 76 7.14 -0.95 -2.96
CA LEU A 76 6.58 0.25 -3.57
C LEU A 76 6.90 0.28 -5.07
N THR A 77 5.87 0.41 -5.89
CA THR A 77 5.99 0.57 -7.34
C THR A 77 5.47 1.93 -7.78
N GLN A 78 5.95 2.39 -8.93
CA GLN A 78 5.54 3.65 -9.57
C GLN A 78 5.19 3.37 -11.04
N GLU A 79 4.18 2.53 -11.26
CA GLU A 79 3.71 2.15 -12.60
C GLU A 79 2.33 2.75 -12.87
N ARG A 80 2.16 3.32 -14.06
CA ARG A 80 0.93 4.03 -14.45
C ARG A 80 -0.09 3.08 -15.08
N ASP A 81 0.37 2.08 -15.81
CA ASP A 81 -0.48 1.09 -16.46
C ASP A 81 -0.61 -0.15 -15.57
N PRO A 82 -1.80 -0.43 -15.00
CA PRO A 82 -2.00 -1.58 -14.12
C PRO A 82 -1.65 -2.92 -14.77
N ALA A 83 -1.70 -3.03 -16.10
CA ALA A 83 -1.34 -4.25 -16.81
C ALA A 83 0.15 -4.61 -16.68
N ASN A 84 1.01 -3.63 -16.41
CA ASN A 84 2.44 -3.81 -16.22
C ASN A 84 2.82 -4.13 -14.78
N LEU A 85 1.87 -4.08 -13.84
CA LEU A 85 2.17 -4.31 -12.43
C LEU A 85 2.50 -5.79 -12.16
N PRO A 86 3.60 -6.08 -11.43
CA PRO A 86 4.11 -7.44 -11.28
C PRO A 86 3.38 -8.24 -10.18
N TRP A 87 2.06 -8.13 -10.08
CA TRP A 87 1.23 -8.76 -9.04
C TRP A 87 1.48 -10.25 -8.88
N LYS A 88 1.61 -10.97 -10.00
CA LYS A 88 1.91 -12.39 -9.99
C LYS A 88 3.28 -12.71 -9.37
N ALA A 89 4.30 -11.91 -9.69
CA ALA A 89 5.64 -12.10 -9.13
C ALA A 89 5.69 -11.76 -7.64
N LEU A 90 4.82 -10.86 -7.19
CA LEU A 90 4.66 -10.46 -5.79
C LEU A 90 3.67 -11.34 -5.01
N ASN A 91 3.14 -12.41 -5.62
CA ASN A 91 2.17 -13.34 -5.03
C ASN A 91 0.93 -12.64 -4.43
N VAL A 92 0.38 -11.66 -5.13
CA VAL A 92 -0.81 -10.92 -4.72
C VAL A 92 -2.08 -11.75 -4.97
N ASP A 93 -2.92 -11.89 -3.94
CA ASP A 93 -4.23 -12.55 -4.02
C ASP A 93 -5.36 -11.56 -4.32
N ILE A 94 -5.30 -10.36 -3.73
CA ILE A 94 -6.33 -9.31 -3.85
C ILE A 94 -5.67 -7.97 -4.13
N VAL A 95 -6.20 -7.22 -5.10
CA VAL A 95 -5.83 -5.82 -5.33
C VAL A 95 -6.95 -4.92 -4.81
N LEU A 96 -6.59 -3.95 -3.99
CA LEU A 96 -7.47 -2.86 -3.58
C LEU A 96 -7.26 -1.67 -4.50
N GLU A 97 -8.18 -1.49 -5.45
CA GLU A 97 -8.17 -0.40 -6.41
C GLU A 97 -8.68 0.91 -5.76
N CYS A 98 -7.75 1.80 -5.45
CA CYS A 98 -7.95 3.03 -4.69
C CYS A 98 -7.53 4.29 -5.48
N THR A 99 -7.22 4.18 -6.78
CA THR A 99 -6.85 5.33 -7.63
C THR A 99 -8.05 6.21 -7.96
N GLY A 100 -9.25 5.63 -7.99
CA GLY A 100 -10.45 6.28 -8.53
C GLY A 100 -10.49 6.39 -10.06
N LEU A 101 -9.50 5.84 -10.77
CA LEU A 101 -9.43 5.85 -12.24
C LEU A 101 -10.07 4.58 -12.83
N PHE A 102 -9.79 3.41 -12.25
CA PHE A 102 -10.23 2.11 -12.73
C PHE A 102 -11.50 1.67 -11.99
N THR A 103 -12.63 2.29 -12.32
CA THR A 103 -13.91 2.09 -11.60
C THR A 103 -14.93 1.22 -12.33
N SER A 104 -14.63 0.81 -13.56
CA SER A 104 -15.45 -0.15 -14.31
C SER A 104 -14.85 -1.55 -14.27
N ARG A 105 -15.69 -2.57 -14.42
CA ARG A 105 -15.26 -3.98 -14.36
C ARG A 105 -14.17 -4.33 -15.37
N ASP A 106 -14.25 -3.79 -16.58
CA ASP A 106 -13.30 -4.11 -17.65
C ASP A 106 -11.96 -3.37 -17.49
N ALA A 107 -11.94 -2.31 -16.68
CA ALA A 107 -10.75 -1.49 -16.45
C ALA A 107 -10.01 -1.86 -15.16
N ALA A 108 -10.63 -2.65 -14.27
CA ALA A 108 -10.12 -3.05 -12.96
C ALA A 108 -9.46 -4.45 -12.97
#